data_AF-A0A359BAU9-F1
#
_entry.id   AF-A0A359BAU9-F1
#
_cell.length_a   1.000
_cell.length_b   1.000
_cell.length_c   1.000
_cell.angle_alpha   90.00
_cell.angle_beta   90.00
_cell.angle_gamma   90.00
#
_symmetry.space_group_name_H-M   'P 1'
#
loop_
_entity.id
_entity.type
_entity.pdbx_description
1 polymer ?
#
loop_
_entity_poly.entity_id
_entity_poly.type
_entity_poly.pdbx_seq_one_letter_code
_entity_poly.pdbx_strand_id
1 'polypeptide(L)'
;MKKSILNFALMVFGTLALSSCNIYTPFLKSSEDSYSEESFSRPENDEGFYKPEASSYLPFGMKDVYESEGIDAVPSTGNVKILVLPIEFSDYSFSSDFTSDLKMALEGKEDGTTDYWESLSSFYYKSSFGKLNLSFDIASIYRPNMSSYKAYEKYASSSDNGRTLIEAALSSYKSKNSTTSFDSDGNGYIDGVIAVYSCPDYQTGNFNFEKVNDTSFFWAYTYWADNSPNKTSPTLCSYFWLSQSFLTNDKGADAHTLIHEFGHMLGLDD
;
A
#
# COMPACT_ATOMS: atom_id res chain seq x y z
N MET A 1 -45.26 41.00 24.52
CA MET A 1 -45.29 39.53 24.36
C MET A 1 -44.03 39.10 23.61
N LYS A 2 -43.25 38.23 24.27
CA LYS A 2 -42.17 37.33 23.81
C LYS A 2 -40.99 37.86 22.97
N LYS A 3 -39.85 37.96 23.68
CA LYS A 3 -38.46 37.93 23.20
C LYS A 3 -38.15 36.57 22.52
N SER A 4 -37.24 36.58 21.55
CA SER A 4 -36.55 35.41 20.97
C SER A 4 -35.10 35.85 20.74
N ILE A 5 -34.21 35.76 21.74
CA ILE A 5 -33.24 34.69 22.02
C ILE A 5 -32.45 34.24 20.78
N LEU A 6 -31.24 34.80 20.75
CA LEU A 6 -30.02 34.44 20.05
C LEU A 6 -29.70 32.93 20.20
N ASN A 7 -29.45 32.22 19.09
CA ASN A 7 -28.75 30.94 19.11
C ASN A 7 -27.63 30.97 18.06
N PHE A 8 -26.41 31.13 18.56
CA PHE A 8 -25.17 30.96 17.82
C PHE A 8 -24.83 29.47 17.86
N ALA A 9 -25.04 28.75 16.77
CA ALA A 9 -24.61 27.36 16.65
C ALA A 9 -23.26 27.33 15.92
N LEU A 10 -22.20 27.24 16.73
CA LEU A 10 -20.86 26.86 16.32
C LEU A 10 -20.91 25.36 15.98
N MET A 11 -20.82 24.98 14.69
CA MET A 11 -20.66 23.57 14.32
C MET A 11 -19.20 23.34 13.97
N VAL A 12 -18.54 22.67 14.89
CA VAL A 12 -17.15 22.21 14.85
C VAL A 12 -16.96 21.29 13.64
N PHE A 13 -15.92 21.55 12.86
CA PHE A 13 -15.37 20.63 11.87
C PHE A 13 -15.01 19.31 12.56
N GLY A 14 -15.79 18.27 12.30
CA GLY A 14 -15.45 16.91 12.68
C GLY A 14 -14.34 16.39 11.76
N THR A 15 -13.14 16.26 12.29
CA THR A 15 -12.08 15.41 11.75
C THR A 15 -12.61 13.98 11.69
N LEU A 16 -12.85 13.47 10.48
CA LEU A 16 -13.12 12.05 10.26
C LEU A 16 -11.83 11.29 10.51
N ALA A 17 -11.70 10.73 11.71
CA ALA A 17 -10.72 9.70 11.99
C ALA A 17 -11.08 8.45 11.18
N LEU A 18 -10.12 7.93 10.41
CA LEU A 18 -10.19 6.63 9.76
C LEU A 18 -10.56 5.60 10.82
N SER A 19 -11.78 5.12 10.75
CA SER A 19 -12.32 4.07 11.61
C SER A 19 -13.20 3.19 10.73
N SER A 20 -12.59 2.20 10.09
CA SER A 20 -13.31 1.08 9.50
C SER A 20 -13.05 -0.16 10.33
N CYS A 21 -14.11 -0.59 11.01
CA CYS A 21 -14.17 -1.69 11.94
C CYS A 21 -13.84 -3.06 11.33
N ASN A 22 -13.06 -3.86 12.06
CA ASN A 22 -13.35 -5.24 12.48
C ASN A 22 -14.51 -5.95 11.73
N ILE A 23 -14.22 -6.65 10.63
CA ILE A 23 -15.20 -7.49 9.89
C ILE A 23 -14.87 -9.00 9.91
N TYR A 24 -13.71 -9.43 10.43
CA TYR A 24 -13.32 -10.86 10.37
C TYR A 24 -13.80 -11.75 11.53
N THR A 25 -14.60 -11.25 12.46
CA THR A 25 -15.03 -12.03 13.64
C THR A 25 -16.08 -13.15 13.46
N PRO A 26 -16.78 -13.41 12.32
CA PRO A 26 -17.76 -14.50 12.31
C PRO A 26 -17.23 -15.88 11.88
N PHE A 27 -16.02 -16.02 11.33
CA PHE A 27 -15.58 -17.31 10.76
C PHE A 27 -14.62 -18.15 11.62
N LEU A 28 -14.14 -17.61 12.74
CA LEU A 28 -13.36 -18.36 13.72
C LEU A 28 -14.26 -18.85 14.85
N LYS A 29 -15.01 -19.94 14.60
CA LYS A 29 -15.73 -20.64 15.66
C LYS A 29 -14.81 -21.69 16.32
N SER A 30 -14.08 -21.20 17.32
CA SER A 30 -13.64 -21.86 18.56
C SER A 30 -12.87 -23.19 18.48
N SER A 31 -11.55 -23.13 18.65
CA SER A 31 -10.97 -23.66 19.90
C SER A 31 -10.94 -22.50 20.89
N GLU A 32 -11.56 -22.66 22.06
CA GLU A 32 -11.43 -21.70 23.16
C GLU A 32 -9.99 -21.78 23.70
N ASP A 33 -9.05 -21.13 23.01
CA ASP A 33 -7.83 -20.71 23.65
C ASP A 33 -8.17 -19.45 24.43
N SER A 34 -8.15 -19.56 25.75
CA SER A 34 -8.29 -18.44 26.66
C SER A 34 -7.10 -17.50 26.46
N TYR A 35 -7.22 -16.57 25.52
CA TYR A 35 -6.34 -15.41 25.46
C TYR A 35 -6.58 -14.62 26.73
N SER A 36 -5.64 -14.73 27.68
CA SER A 36 -5.50 -13.70 28.69
C SER A 36 -5.16 -12.43 27.95
N GLU A 37 -6.10 -11.50 27.86
CA GLU A 37 -5.79 -10.10 27.60
C GLU A 37 -4.95 -9.62 28.79
N GLU A 38 -3.66 -9.94 28.80
CA GLU A 38 -2.73 -9.20 29.62
C GLU A 38 -2.81 -7.77 29.12
N SER A 39 -3.35 -6.89 29.97
CA SER A 39 -3.38 -5.46 29.70
C SER A 39 -1.93 -4.99 29.51
N PHE A 40 -1.53 -4.80 28.26
CA PHE A 40 -0.23 -4.24 27.94
C PHE A 40 -0.20 -2.80 28.46
N SER A 41 0.60 -2.57 29.50
CA SER A 41 0.88 -1.23 29.98
C SER A 41 2.11 -0.72 29.24
N ARG A 42 1.90 0.21 28.31
CA ARG A 42 2.99 0.89 27.60
C ARG A 42 3.92 1.52 28.65
N PRO A 43 5.22 1.21 28.65
CA PRO A 43 6.17 1.88 29.52
C PRO A 43 6.15 3.39 29.25
N GLU A 44 5.95 4.21 30.28
CA GLU A 44 6.15 5.65 30.17
C GLU A 44 7.64 5.92 30.00
N ASN A 45 8.02 6.48 28.86
CA ASN A 45 9.37 7.00 28.64
C ASN A 45 9.33 8.30 27.84
N ASP A 46 10.38 9.11 28.04
CA ASP A 46 10.50 10.43 27.40
C ASP A 46 10.85 10.32 25.90
N GLU A 47 11.19 9.12 25.42
CA GLU A 47 11.63 8.88 24.04
C GLU A 47 10.45 8.66 23.07
N GLY A 48 9.23 8.47 23.57
CA GLY A 48 8.04 8.33 22.71
C GLY A 48 7.92 6.96 22.02
N PHE A 49 8.82 6.02 22.26
CA PHE A 49 8.77 4.62 21.82
C PHE A 49 9.34 3.72 22.92
N TYR A 50 8.82 2.50 23.11
CA TYR A 50 9.44 1.51 23.99
C TYR A 50 10.05 0.40 23.15
N LYS A 51 11.26 -0.05 23.50
CA LYS A 51 11.87 -1.22 22.86
C LYS A 51 11.55 -2.45 23.71
N PRO A 52 10.88 -3.48 23.16
CA PRO A 52 10.68 -4.72 23.89
C PRO A 52 12.02 -5.39 24.21
N GLU A 53 12.09 -6.04 25.37
CA GLU A 53 13.25 -6.82 25.80
C GLU A 53 13.53 -7.94 24.81
N ALA A 54 14.80 -8.22 24.51
CA ALA A 54 15.14 -9.26 23.52
C ALA A 54 14.59 -10.65 23.90
N SER A 55 14.40 -10.91 25.20
CA SER A 55 13.78 -12.14 25.70
C SER A 55 12.29 -12.26 25.39
N SER A 56 11.60 -11.17 25.03
CA SER A 56 10.19 -11.19 24.62
C SER A 56 10.01 -11.32 23.11
N TYR A 57 11.09 -11.44 22.33
CA TYR A 57 10.99 -11.59 20.89
C TYR A 57 10.49 -13.00 20.58
N LEU A 58 9.43 -13.08 19.78
CA LEU A 58 9.00 -14.34 19.21
C LEU A 58 10.11 -14.88 18.29
N PRO A 59 10.24 -16.21 18.15
CA PRO A 59 11.24 -16.81 17.28
C PRO A 59 10.91 -16.66 15.78
N PHE A 60 9.81 -15.98 15.46
CA PHE A 60 9.31 -15.70 14.12
C PHE A 60 8.85 -14.24 14.03
N GLY A 61 8.93 -13.65 12.85
CA GLY A 61 8.39 -12.33 12.51
C GLY A 61 7.16 -12.43 11.60
N MET A 62 6.61 -11.27 11.19
CA MET A 62 5.42 -11.23 10.33
C MET A 62 5.61 -11.95 8.99
N LYS A 63 6.83 -11.91 8.43
CA LYS A 63 7.14 -12.64 7.19
C LYS A 63 6.98 -14.15 7.35
N ASP A 64 7.47 -14.72 8.46
CA ASP A 64 7.30 -16.15 8.73
C ASP A 64 5.82 -16.55 8.88
N VAL A 65 4.99 -15.65 9.44
CA VAL A 65 3.55 -15.85 9.55
C VAL A 65 2.89 -15.89 8.16
N TYR A 66 3.19 -14.91 7.31
CA TYR A 66 2.69 -14.86 5.93
C TYR A 66 3.14 -16.08 5.12
N GLU A 67 4.42 -16.44 5.20
CA GLU A 67 4.97 -17.60 4.50
C GLU A 67 4.29 -18.91 4.90
N SER A 68 3.84 -19.02 6.16
CA SER A 68 3.09 -20.18 6.65
C SER A 68 1.72 -20.35 5.98
N GLU A 69 1.16 -19.26 5.43
CA GLU A 69 -0.08 -19.24 4.65
C GLU A 69 0.17 -19.30 3.14
N GLY A 70 1.44 -19.42 2.72
CA GLY A 70 1.84 -19.45 1.31
C GLY A 70 1.88 -18.08 0.64
N ILE A 71 1.85 -16.99 1.42
CA ILE A 71 1.94 -15.60 0.96
C ILE A 71 3.34 -15.08 1.30
N ASP A 72 3.93 -14.27 0.43
CA ASP A 72 5.19 -13.59 0.71
C ASP A 72 4.96 -12.18 1.27
N ALA A 73 5.87 -11.74 2.14
CA ALA A 73 5.92 -10.38 2.66
C ALA A 73 7.29 -9.77 2.35
N VAL A 74 7.32 -8.47 2.14
CA VAL A 74 8.57 -7.74 1.87
C VAL A 74 9.56 -7.96 3.02
N PRO A 75 10.85 -8.25 2.75
CA PRO A 75 11.87 -8.31 3.79
C PRO A 75 11.93 -7.01 4.60
N SER A 76 11.81 -7.12 5.93
CA SER A 76 11.77 -5.96 6.85
C SER A 76 13.15 -5.38 7.17
N THR A 77 14.22 -5.94 6.60
CA THR A 77 15.60 -5.47 6.73
C THR A 77 16.38 -5.75 5.45
N GLY A 78 17.54 -5.10 5.30
CA GLY A 78 18.42 -5.25 4.14
C GLY A 78 18.20 -4.16 3.09
N ASN A 79 18.75 -4.39 1.91
CA ASN A 79 18.57 -3.52 0.75
C ASN A 79 17.53 -4.17 -0.15
N VAL A 80 16.32 -3.60 -0.17
CA VAL A 80 15.19 -4.14 -0.91
C VAL A 80 14.92 -3.23 -2.09
N LYS A 81 14.89 -3.81 -3.29
CA LYS A 81 14.57 -3.08 -4.52
C LYS A 81 13.12 -3.40 -4.90
N ILE A 82 12.29 -2.38 -5.02
CA ILE A 82 10.86 -2.49 -5.30
C ILE A 82 10.58 -2.12 -6.75
N LEU A 83 9.78 -2.94 -7.44
CA LEU A 83 9.34 -2.67 -8.80
C LEU A 83 8.08 -1.82 -8.78
N VAL A 84 8.09 -0.71 -9.52
CA VAL A 84 6.93 0.19 -9.65
C VAL A 84 6.40 0.10 -11.08
N LEU A 85 5.11 -0.18 -11.23
CA LEU A 85 4.43 -0.40 -12.50
C LEU A 85 3.36 0.68 -12.73
N PRO A 86 3.66 1.73 -13.51
CA PRO A 86 2.65 2.70 -13.95
C PRO A 86 1.71 2.11 -15.01
N ILE A 87 0.41 2.21 -14.81
CA ILE A 87 -0.65 1.68 -15.69
C ILE A 87 -1.56 2.83 -16.14
N GLU A 88 -1.53 3.17 -17.43
CA GLU A 88 -2.30 4.28 -18.00
C GLU A 88 -3.50 3.78 -18.81
N PHE A 89 -4.72 4.12 -18.36
CA PHE A 89 -5.97 3.82 -19.06
C PHE A 89 -6.20 4.73 -20.26
N SER A 90 -7.01 4.29 -21.23
CA SER A 90 -7.24 5.04 -22.47
C SER A 90 -8.07 6.32 -22.31
N ASP A 91 -8.82 6.43 -21.22
CA ASP A 91 -9.71 7.53 -20.86
C ASP A 91 -9.16 8.43 -19.74
N TYR A 92 -8.03 8.05 -19.13
CA TYR A 92 -7.34 8.83 -18.12
C TYR A 92 -5.82 8.76 -18.36
N SER A 93 -5.21 9.88 -18.71
CA SER A 93 -3.75 9.98 -18.79
C SER A 93 -3.16 10.33 -17.43
N PHE A 94 -1.91 9.92 -17.21
CA PHE A 94 -1.14 10.46 -16.09
C PHE A 94 -0.98 11.98 -16.22
N SER A 95 -0.89 12.68 -15.09
CA SER A 95 -0.56 14.11 -15.09
C SER A 95 0.82 14.34 -15.73
N SER A 96 1.08 15.57 -16.18
CA SER A 96 2.41 15.94 -16.69
C SER A 96 3.52 15.75 -15.66
N ASP A 97 3.17 15.89 -14.38
CA ASP A 97 4.10 15.88 -13.25
C ASP A 97 4.16 14.50 -12.56
N PHE A 98 3.38 13.51 -13.05
CA PHE A 98 3.27 12.17 -12.47
C PHE A 98 4.61 11.53 -12.13
N THR A 99 5.58 11.56 -13.07
CA THR A 99 6.89 10.95 -12.84
C THR A 99 7.68 11.67 -11.75
N SER A 100 7.62 13.00 -11.69
CA SER A 100 8.28 13.76 -10.62
C SER A 100 7.60 13.56 -9.27
N ASP A 101 6.26 13.56 -9.24
CA ASP A 101 5.48 13.38 -8.01
C ASP A 101 5.69 11.98 -7.44
N LEU A 102 5.61 10.95 -8.28
CA LEU A 102 5.89 9.56 -7.89
C LEU A 102 7.31 9.41 -7.35
N LYS A 103 8.31 9.96 -8.05
CA LYS A 103 9.69 9.88 -7.59
C LYS A 103 9.90 10.61 -6.27
N MET A 104 9.31 11.79 -6.11
CA MET A 104 9.37 12.55 -4.86
C MET A 104 8.72 11.79 -3.71
N ALA A 105 7.55 11.18 -3.93
CA ALA A 105 6.87 10.40 -2.89
C ALA A 105 7.63 9.12 -2.50
N LEU A 106 8.29 8.46 -3.46
CA LEU A 106 9.07 7.24 -3.20
C LEU A 106 10.44 7.52 -2.55
N GLU A 107 11.20 8.47 -3.12
CA GLU A 107 12.62 8.69 -2.78
C GLU A 107 12.84 9.97 -1.98
N GLY A 108 12.02 11.00 -2.19
CA GLY A 108 12.21 12.32 -1.60
C GLY A 108 13.31 13.13 -2.27
N LYS A 109 13.65 14.27 -1.65
CA LYS A 109 14.83 15.09 -1.95
C LYS A 109 16.08 14.43 -1.37
N GLU A 110 17.23 15.11 -1.49
CA GLU A 110 18.50 14.63 -0.92
C GLU A 110 18.45 14.36 0.59
N ASP A 111 17.56 15.02 1.34
CA ASP A 111 17.37 14.81 2.78
C ASP A 111 16.32 13.74 3.12
N GLY A 112 15.76 13.08 2.10
CA GLY A 112 14.72 12.05 2.23
C GLY A 112 13.30 12.60 2.41
N THR A 113 13.09 13.91 2.41
CA THR A 113 11.76 14.49 2.58
C THR A 113 11.10 14.87 1.25
N THR A 114 9.78 14.92 1.24
CA THR A 114 8.99 15.56 0.18
C THR A 114 8.85 17.06 0.47
N ASP A 115 7.98 17.78 -0.26
CA ASP A 115 7.57 19.13 0.13
C ASP A 115 6.62 19.17 1.33
N TYR A 116 6.11 18.00 1.74
CA TYR A 116 5.14 17.85 2.82
C TYR A 116 5.67 17.08 4.03
N TRP A 117 6.23 15.86 3.84
CA TRP A 117 6.71 15.01 4.94
C TRP A 117 7.83 14.05 4.51
N GLU A 118 7.98 12.87 5.12
CA GLU A 118 8.93 11.84 4.73
C GLU A 118 8.52 11.18 3.40
N SER A 119 9.49 10.83 2.56
CA SER A 119 9.26 9.89 1.45
C SER A 119 9.08 8.46 1.97
N LEU A 120 8.59 7.55 1.13
CA LEU A 120 8.47 6.13 1.48
C LEU A 120 9.82 5.54 1.94
N SER A 121 10.90 5.79 1.18
CA SER A 121 12.25 5.29 1.54
C SER A 121 12.73 5.87 2.87
N SER A 122 12.60 7.20 3.05
CA SER A 122 13.08 7.86 4.26
C SER A 122 12.31 7.45 5.50
N PHE A 123 10.98 7.30 5.39
CA PHE A 123 10.14 6.82 6.48
C PHE A 123 10.58 5.44 6.97
N TYR A 124 10.75 4.47 6.07
CA TYR A 124 11.15 3.11 6.46
C TYR A 124 12.61 3.02 6.87
N TYR A 125 13.50 3.82 6.27
CA TYR A 125 14.88 3.89 6.73
C TYR A 125 14.97 4.39 8.18
N LYS A 126 14.25 5.46 8.52
CA LYS A 126 14.22 6.02 9.88
C LYS A 126 13.51 5.09 10.86
N SER A 127 12.32 4.60 10.51
CA SER A 127 11.51 3.71 11.36
C SER A 127 12.20 2.37 11.65
N SER A 128 13.03 1.88 10.72
CA SER A 128 13.80 0.65 10.90
C SER A 128 15.15 0.87 11.61
N PHE A 129 15.48 2.10 12.02
CA PHE A 129 16.79 2.47 12.57
C PHE A 129 17.94 2.14 11.60
N GLY A 130 17.75 2.42 10.32
CA GLY A 130 18.72 2.19 9.25
C GLY A 130 18.90 0.73 8.85
N LYS A 131 17.98 -0.16 9.23
CA LYS A 131 18.04 -1.59 8.90
C LYS A 131 17.37 -1.96 7.59
N LEU A 132 16.38 -1.19 7.16
CA LEU A 132 15.69 -1.36 5.88
C LEU A 132 16.03 -0.19 4.97
N ASN A 133 16.58 -0.50 3.80
CA ASN A 133 16.92 0.47 2.77
C ASN A 133 16.14 0.14 1.49
N LEU A 134 15.19 1.00 1.14
CA LEU A 134 14.34 0.84 -0.04
C LEU A 134 14.92 1.60 -1.23
N SER A 135 14.93 0.93 -2.39
CA SER A 135 15.22 1.53 -3.69
C SER A 135 14.15 1.13 -4.69
N PHE A 136 13.96 1.91 -5.75
CA PHE A 136 12.84 1.72 -6.68
C PHE A 136 13.30 1.62 -8.13
N ASP A 137 12.57 0.86 -8.93
CA ASP A 137 12.68 0.86 -10.38
C ASP A 137 11.31 1.17 -10.98
N ILE A 138 11.18 2.36 -11.55
CA ILE A 138 9.93 2.80 -12.17
C ILE A 138 9.93 2.32 -13.62
N ALA A 139 9.09 1.33 -13.91
CA ALA A 139 8.93 0.81 -15.25
C ALA A 139 8.38 1.87 -16.22
N SER A 140 8.59 1.64 -17.52
CA SER A 140 7.88 2.41 -18.55
C SER A 140 6.36 2.22 -18.42
N ILE A 141 5.60 3.28 -18.67
CA ILE A 141 4.14 3.26 -18.60
C ILE A 141 3.56 2.14 -19.47
N TYR A 142 2.85 1.22 -18.82
CA TYR A 142 2.08 0.18 -19.48
C TYR A 142 0.69 0.72 -19.89
N ARG A 143 0.30 0.46 -21.14
CA ARG A 143 -0.99 0.88 -21.70
C ARG A 143 -1.79 -0.35 -22.12
N PRO A 144 -2.79 -0.79 -21.34
CA PRO A 144 -3.62 -1.93 -21.69
C PRO A 144 -4.57 -1.67 -22.87
N ASN A 145 -4.62 -0.44 -23.41
CA ASN A 145 -5.57 -0.01 -24.45
C ASN A 145 -7.04 -0.25 -24.03
N MET A 146 -7.35 -0.01 -22.75
CA MET A 146 -8.69 -0.13 -22.19
C MET A 146 -9.03 1.08 -21.32
N SER A 147 -10.33 1.39 -21.22
CA SER A 147 -10.83 2.41 -20.30
C SER A 147 -10.78 1.93 -18.85
N SER A 148 -10.76 2.86 -17.90
CA SER A 148 -10.83 2.54 -16.48
C SER A 148 -12.10 1.75 -16.15
N TYR A 149 -13.25 2.09 -16.75
CA TYR A 149 -14.49 1.32 -16.58
C TYR A 149 -14.37 -0.13 -17.05
N LYS A 150 -13.73 -0.38 -18.21
CA LYS A 150 -13.52 -1.76 -18.70
C LYS A 150 -12.55 -2.53 -17.81
N ALA A 151 -11.55 -1.84 -17.24
CA ALA A 151 -10.63 -2.45 -16.29
C ALA A 151 -11.39 -2.86 -15.02
N TYR A 152 -12.21 -1.95 -14.49
CA TYR A 152 -13.11 -2.23 -13.37
C TYR A 152 -14.02 -3.43 -13.65
N GLU A 153 -14.77 -3.41 -14.75
CA GLU A 153 -15.74 -4.46 -15.10
C GLU A 153 -15.09 -5.86 -15.16
N LYS A 154 -13.81 -5.91 -15.54
CA LYS A 154 -13.09 -7.17 -15.75
C LYS A 154 -12.25 -7.62 -14.55
N TYR A 155 -11.73 -6.69 -13.74
CA TYR A 155 -10.66 -6.95 -12.77
C TYR A 155 -10.97 -6.50 -11.33
N ALA A 156 -12.13 -5.88 -11.09
CA ALA A 156 -12.53 -5.39 -9.75
C ALA A 156 -13.12 -6.46 -8.82
N SER A 157 -13.34 -7.70 -9.30
CA SER A 157 -13.85 -8.76 -8.41
C SER A 157 -12.88 -9.03 -7.28
N SER A 158 -13.36 -9.33 -6.07
CA SER A 158 -12.53 -9.65 -4.91
C SER A 158 -11.55 -10.82 -5.12
N SER A 159 -11.82 -11.71 -6.08
CA SER A 159 -10.90 -12.80 -6.46
C SER A 159 -9.77 -12.37 -7.40
N ASP A 160 -9.91 -11.23 -8.09
CA ASP A 160 -8.88 -10.70 -9.00
C ASP A 160 -8.16 -9.50 -8.38
N ASN A 161 -8.88 -8.50 -7.84
CA ASN A 161 -8.31 -7.29 -7.24
C ASN A 161 -7.18 -6.68 -8.07
N GLY A 162 -7.41 -6.57 -9.38
CA GLY A 162 -6.44 -6.00 -10.32
C GLY A 162 -5.25 -6.90 -10.68
N ARG A 163 -5.10 -8.08 -10.05
CA ARG A 163 -3.97 -8.99 -10.24
C ARG A 163 -3.69 -9.27 -11.71
N THR A 164 -4.72 -9.61 -12.49
CA THR A 164 -4.53 -9.95 -13.91
C THR A 164 -3.98 -8.76 -14.70
N LEU A 165 -4.37 -7.53 -14.35
CA LEU A 165 -3.88 -6.32 -15.01
C LEU A 165 -2.42 -6.02 -14.61
N ILE A 166 -2.08 -6.19 -13.33
CA ILE A 166 -0.72 -6.01 -12.82
C ILE A 166 0.23 -7.06 -13.41
N GLU A 167 -0.21 -8.32 -13.52
CA GLU A 167 0.56 -9.40 -14.16
C GLU A 167 0.81 -9.12 -15.65
N ALA A 168 -0.14 -8.49 -16.35
CA ALA A 168 0.04 -8.06 -17.72
C ALA A 168 1.08 -6.93 -17.84
N ALA A 169 1.07 -5.96 -16.93
CA ALA A 169 2.09 -4.90 -16.86
C ALA A 169 3.47 -5.49 -16.53
N LEU A 170 3.54 -6.41 -15.56
CA LEU A 170 4.76 -7.13 -15.19
C LEU A 170 5.30 -7.97 -16.36
N SER A 171 4.42 -8.63 -17.11
CA SER A 171 4.81 -9.39 -18.31
C SER A 171 5.40 -8.48 -19.39
N SER A 172 4.84 -7.28 -19.57
CA SER A 172 5.39 -6.26 -20.46
C SER A 172 6.80 -5.84 -20.03
N TYR A 173 7.02 -5.62 -18.72
CA TYR A 173 8.34 -5.33 -18.16
C TYR A 173 9.33 -6.49 -18.37
N LYS A 174 8.93 -7.73 -18.04
CA LYS A 174 9.73 -8.95 -18.18
C LYS A 174 10.15 -9.25 -19.62
N SER A 175 9.42 -8.75 -20.62
CA SER A 175 9.78 -8.93 -22.04
C SER A 175 11.10 -8.24 -22.42
N LYS A 176 11.58 -7.29 -21.59
CA LYS A 176 12.78 -6.49 -21.85
C LYS A 176 13.78 -6.51 -20.69
N ASN A 177 13.36 -6.89 -19.49
CA ASN A 177 14.14 -6.76 -18.26
C ASN A 177 14.08 -8.05 -17.42
N SER A 178 15.14 -8.31 -16.66
CA SER A 178 15.12 -9.34 -15.61
C SER A 178 14.32 -8.84 -14.39
N THR A 179 13.79 -9.77 -13.61
CA THR A 179 13.14 -9.51 -12.32
C THR A 179 13.91 -10.03 -11.11
N THR A 180 15.06 -10.68 -11.34
CA THR A 180 15.89 -11.27 -10.27
C THR A 180 16.45 -10.26 -9.28
N SER A 181 16.53 -8.97 -9.64
CA SER A 181 17.00 -7.93 -8.71
C SER A 181 15.94 -7.49 -7.70
N PHE A 182 14.70 -7.94 -7.84
CA PHE A 182 13.59 -7.62 -6.94
C PHE A 182 13.23 -8.80 -6.03
N ASP A 183 14.10 -9.80 -5.92
CA ASP A 183 13.98 -10.99 -5.05
C ASP A 183 15.19 -10.99 -4.12
N SER A 184 15.16 -10.15 -3.08
CA SER A 184 16.34 -9.86 -2.26
C SER A 184 16.68 -10.99 -1.28
N ASP A 185 15.74 -11.89 -1.01
CA ASP A 185 15.93 -13.06 -0.16
C ASP A 185 16.07 -14.39 -0.93
N GLY A 186 15.82 -14.39 -2.24
CA GLY A 186 15.99 -15.55 -3.11
C GLY A 186 14.91 -16.62 -2.95
N ASN A 187 13.72 -16.24 -2.46
CA ASN A 187 12.57 -17.14 -2.31
C ASN A 187 11.87 -17.43 -3.65
N GLY A 188 12.13 -16.63 -4.69
CA GLY A 188 11.55 -16.76 -6.03
C GLY A 188 10.31 -15.90 -6.27
N TYR A 189 9.97 -15.01 -5.35
CA TYR A 189 8.97 -13.97 -5.52
C TYR A 189 9.64 -12.62 -5.72
N ILE A 190 8.92 -11.71 -6.39
CA ILE A 190 9.26 -10.29 -6.34
C ILE A 190 8.85 -9.81 -4.95
N ASP A 191 9.81 -9.32 -4.15
CA ASP A 191 9.65 -8.87 -2.77
C ASP A 191 8.39 -8.00 -2.62
N GLY A 192 8.18 -7.09 -3.58
CA GLY A 192 6.97 -6.28 -3.66
C GLY A 192 6.81 -5.53 -4.97
N VAL A 193 5.55 -5.33 -5.40
CA VAL A 193 5.17 -4.51 -6.55
C VAL A 193 4.25 -3.36 -6.15
N ILE A 194 4.59 -2.15 -6.59
CA ILE A 194 3.73 -0.96 -6.47
C ILE A 194 3.08 -0.72 -7.83
N ALA A 195 1.76 -0.89 -7.94
CA ALA A 195 1.00 -0.62 -9.16
C ALA A 195 0.27 0.72 -9.05
N VAL A 196 0.69 1.71 -9.84
CA VAL A 196 0.08 3.05 -9.85
C VAL A 196 -0.78 3.21 -11.09
N TYR A 197 -2.05 3.59 -10.95
CA TYR A 197 -2.95 3.80 -12.09
C TYR A 197 -3.29 5.28 -12.32
N SER A 198 -3.60 5.61 -13.56
CA SER A 198 -3.81 7.00 -14.01
C SER A 198 -5.17 7.60 -13.70
N CYS A 199 -6.19 6.80 -13.41
CA CYS A 199 -7.51 7.29 -13.06
C CYS A 199 -7.55 7.88 -11.64
N PRO A 200 -8.40 8.89 -11.33
CA PRO A 200 -8.59 9.36 -9.96
C PRO A 200 -9.03 8.25 -9.01
N ASP A 201 -8.88 8.46 -7.70
CA ASP A 201 -9.46 7.55 -6.72
C ASP A 201 -10.99 7.72 -6.65
N TYR A 202 -11.70 6.76 -6.05
CA TYR A 202 -13.17 6.78 -6.04
C TYR A 202 -13.81 7.97 -5.31
N GLN A 203 -13.10 8.65 -4.41
CA GLN A 203 -13.61 9.81 -3.69
C GLN A 203 -13.51 11.09 -4.53
N THR A 204 -12.49 11.19 -5.38
CA THR A 204 -12.24 12.38 -6.20
C THR A 204 -12.70 12.21 -7.66
N GLY A 205 -12.82 10.97 -8.12
CA GLY A 205 -13.23 10.63 -9.48
C GLY A 205 -14.73 10.70 -9.71
N ASN A 206 -15.13 11.29 -10.84
CA ASN A 206 -16.53 11.26 -11.28
C ASN A 206 -16.82 9.95 -12.04
N PHE A 207 -16.98 8.87 -11.30
CA PHE A 207 -17.27 7.55 -11.82
C PHE A 207 -18.78 7.36 -12.05
N ASN A 208 -19.27 7.62 -13.27
CA ASN A 208 -20.64 7.31 -13.66
C ASN A 208 -20.82 5.81 -13.98
N PHE A 209 -20.51 4.94 -13.01
CA PHE A 209 -20.69 3.51 -13.15
C PHE A 209 -22.11 3.15 -12.71
N GLU A 210 -23.06 3.17 -13.65
CA GLU A 210 -24.51 3.00 -13.41
C GLU A 210 -24.91 1.70 -12.67
N LYS A 211 -23.98 0.77 -12.42
CA LYS A 211 -24.23 -0.56 -11.85
C LYS A 211 -23.39 -0.92 -10.62
N VAL A 212 -22.62 0.01 -10.08
CA VAL A 212 -21.54 -0.34 -9.15
C VAL A 212 -21.75 0.34 -7.81
N ASN A 213 -22.17 -0.45 -6.82
CA ASN A 213 -22.17 -0.01 -5.42
C ASN A 213 -20.78 -0.10 -4.77
N ASP A 214 -19.76 -0.56 -5.50
CA ASP A 214 -18.43 -0.82 -4.96
C ASP A 214 -17.33 -0.39 -5.94
N THR A 215 -16.99 0.90 -5.90
CA THR A 215 -15.85 1.51 -6.60
C THR A 215 -14.54 1.36 -5.82
N SER A 216 -14.48 0.50 -4.80
CA SER A 216 -13.27 0.26 -3.99
C SER A 216 -12.07 -0.20 -4.80
N PHE A 217 -12.28 -0.75 -5.99
CA PHE A 217 -11.21 -1.01 -6.96
C PHE A 217 -10.38 0.24 -7.30
N PHE A 218 -10.98 1.43 -7.23
CA PHE A 218 -10.29 2.71 -7.37
C PHE A 218 -9.97 3.36 -6.01
N TRP A 219 -9.79 2.55 -4.96
CA TRP A 219 -9.14 2.96 -3.72
C TRP A 219 -7.68 2.46 -3.69
N ALA A 220 -6.94 2.83 -2.66
CA ALA A 220 -5.66 2.21 -2.34
C ALA A 220 -5.89 0.91 -1.54
N TYR A 221 -5.15 -0.15 -1.87
CA TYR A 221 -5.17 -1.40 -1.10
C TYR A 221 -3.94 -2.25 -1.38
N THR A 222 -3.61 -3.11 -0.43
CA THR A 222 -2.60 -4.17 -0.54
C THR A 222 -3.28 -5.53 -0.71
N TYR A 223 -2.74 -6.38 -1.58
CA TYR A 223 -3.26 -7.72 -1.85
C TYR A 223 -2.15 -8.68 -2.27
N TRP A 224 -2.50 -9.95 -2.49
CA TRP A 224 -1.57 -10.99 -2.90
C TRP A 224 -2.04 -11.76 -4.13
N ALA A 225 -1.08 -12.25 -4.90
CA ALA A 225 -1.26 -13.15 -6.00
C ALA A 225 -0.89 -14.59 -5.59
N ASP A 226 -1.75 -15.54 -5.95
CA ASP A 226 -1.52 -16.98 -5.77
C ASP A 226 -0.67 -17.55 -6.92
N ASN A 227 0.53 -17.00 -7.09
CA ASN A 227 1.50 -17.50 -8.06
C ASN A 227 2.49 -18.44 -7.38
N SER A 228 3.03 -19.42 -8.12
CA SER A 228 4.15 -20.23 -7.63
C SER A 228 5.48 -19.45 -7.75
N PRO A 229 6.44 -19.66 -6.82
CA PRO A 229 7.71 -18.95 -6.85
C PRO A 229 8.61 -19.44 -8.00
N ASN A 230 9.44 -18.56 -8.54
CA ASN A 230 10.42 -18.87 -9.58
C ASN A 230 11.72 -18.09 -9.41
N LYS A 231 12.75 -18.74 -8.87
CA LYS A 231 14.07 -18.14 -8.60
C LYS A 231 14.82 -17.59 -9.82
N THR A 232 14.42 -17.98 -11.04
CA THR A 232 15.05 -17.49 -12.28
C THR A 232 14.27 -16.36 -12.96
N SER A 233 12.98 -16.23 -12.62
CA SER A 233 12.09 -15.17 -13.10
C SER A 233 11.05 -14.89 -12.02
N PRO A 234 11.45 -14.21 -10.92
CA PRO A 234 10.61 -14.07 -9.73
C PRO A 234 9.19 -13.62 -10.05
N THR A 235 8.20 -14.25 -9.43
CA THR A 235 6.78 -14.06 -9.72
C THR A 235 6.15 -13.02 -8.80
N LEU A 236 5.02 -12.46 -9.22
CA LEU A 236 4.26 -11.55 -8.37
C LEU A 236 3.66 -12.33 -7.18
N CYS A 237 3.87 -11.86 -5.96
CA CYS A 237 3.11 -12.30 -4.79
C CYS A 237 2.43 -11.09 -4.14
N SER A 238 3.13 -10.33 -3.29
CA SER A 238 2.59 -9.12 -2.65
C SER A 238 2.62 -7.91 -3.59
N TYR A 239 1.51 -7.18 -3.64
CA TYR A 239 1.42 -5.90 -4.34
C TYR A 239 0.47 -4.95 -3.64
N PHE A 240 0.64 -3.65 -3.89
CA PHE A 240 -0.43 -2.70 -3.63
C PHE A 240 -0.76 -1.87 -4.87
N TRP A 241 -2.01 -1.43 -4.92
CA TRP A 241 -2.65 -0.77 -6.05
C TRP A 241 -3.13 0.61 -5.59
N LEU A 242 -2.75 1.68 -6.28
CA LEU A 242 -3.18 3.04 -5.92
C LEU A 242 -3.28 4.01 -7.10
N SER A 243 -4.15 5.02 -6.94
CA SER A 243 -4.29 6.12 -7.90
C SER A 243 -3.08 7.04 -7.84
N GLN A 244 -2.72 7.64 -8.98
CA GLN A 244 -1.83 8.81 -8.98
C GLN A 244 -2.30 9.95 -8.06
N SER A 245 -3.60 10.02 -7.75
CA SER A 245 -4.19 11.06 -6.89
C SER A 245 -3.68 11.00 -5.45
N PHE A 246 -3.18 9.85 -5.01
CA PHE A 246 -2.57 9.69 -3.69
C PHE A 246 -1.12 10.19 -3.61
N LEU A 247 -0.51 10.56 -4.74
CA LEU A 247 0.88 11.00 -4.79
C LEU A 247 1.06 12.47 -4.42
N THR A 248 -0.04 13.23 -4.30
CA THR A 248 0.00 14.67 -4.06
C THR A 248 -1.15 15.12 -3.18
N ASN A 249 -0.92 16.18 -2.41
CA ASN A 249 -1.96 16.93 -1.71
C ASN A 249 -1.79 18.44 -1.96
N ASP A 250 -2.52 19.26 -1.20
CA ASP A 250 -2.47 20.73 -1.28
C ASP A 250 -1.11 21.35 -0.93
N LYS A 251 -0.19 20.57 -0.36
CA LYS A 251 1.16 20.97 0.05
C LYS A 251 2.28 20.39 -0.81
N GLY A 252 1.96 19.56 -1.81
CA GLY A 252 2.93 18.95 -2.73
C GLY A 252 2.89 17.42 -2.70
N ALA A 253 4.01 16.78 -3.03
CA ALA A 253 4.08 15.32 -3.08
C ALA A 253 3.82 14.69 -1.70
N ASP A 254 2.96 13.67 -1.68
CA ASP A 254 2.46 13.01 -0.48
C ASP A 254 2.74 11.49 -0.56
N ALA A 255 3.39 10.96 0.46
CA ALA A 255 3.71 9.54 0.57
C ALA A 255 2.87 8.80 1.62
N HIS A 256 1.92 9.44 2.31
CA HIS A 256 1.23 8.80 3.45
C HIS A 256 0.52 7.51 3.06
N THR A 257 -0.22 7.50 1.95
CA THR A 257 -0.88 6.28 1.47
C THR A 257 0.13 5.22 1.04
N LEU A 258 1.20 5.61 0.34
CA LEU A 258 2.29 4.68 0.00
C LEU A 258 2.90 4.04 1.25
N ILE A 259 3.14 4.84 2.30
CA ILE A 259 3.71 4.40 3.58
C ILE A 259 2.75 3.43 4.28
N HIS A 260 1.46 3.74 4.32
CA HIS A 260 0.45 2.87 4.92
C HIS A 260 0.37 1.52 4.20
N GLU A 261 0.18 1.52 2.87
CA GLU A 261 0.06 0.29 2.08
C GLU A 261 1.34 -0.56 2.12
N PHE A 262 2.51 0.06 2.10
CA PHE A 262 3.77 -0.68 2.25
C PHE A 262 3.90 -1.34 3.64
N GLY A 263 3.22 -0.82 4.66
CA GLY A 263 3.12 -1.45 5.98
C GLY A 263 2.47 -2.83 5.90
N HIS A 264 1.39 -2.96 5.14
CA HIS A 264 0.75 -4.24 4.87
C HIS A 264 1.64 -5.18 4.07
N MET A 265 2.45 -4.65 3.13
CA MET A 265 3.43 -5.47 2.42
C MET A 265 4.51 -6.05 3.35
N LEU A 266 4.80 -5.40 4.50
CA LEU A 266 5.67 -5.93 5.56
C LEU A 266 4.94 -6.89 6.51
N GLY A 267 3.66 -7.14 6.26
CA GLY A 267 2.79 -8.02 7.03
C GLY A 267 2.10 -7.37 8.23
N LEU A 268 2.03 -6.04 8.30
CA LEU A 268 1.32 -5.34 9.38
C LEU A 268 -0.19 -5.24 9.07
N ASP A 269 -1.02 -5.29 10.11
CA ASP A 269 -2.46 -5.05 10.02
C ASP A 269 -2.80 -3.53 10.02
N ASP A 270 -4.05 -3.20 9.67
CA ASP A 270 -4.64 -1.86 9.74
C ASP A 270 -4.72 -1.26 11.15
#